data_AF-A0A9P1WUM1-F1
#
_entry.id   AF-A0A9P1WUM1-F1
#
_cell.length_a   1.000
_cell.length_b   1.000
_cell.length_c   1.000
_cell.angle_alpha   90.00
_cell.angle_beta   90.00
_cell.angle_gamma   90.00
#
_symmetry.space_group_name_H-M   'P 1'
#
loop_
_entity.id
_entity.type
_entity.pdbx_description
1 polymer ?
#
loop_
_entity_poly.entity_id
_entity_poly.type
_entity_poly.pdbx_seq_one_letter_code
_entity_poly.pdbx_strand_id
1 'polypeptide(L)'
;MVKIVRMSENKADGSIEPFYPETHAEAVVGLDIPIDAAVSKAKAYTDGKFTDSGWINLSLKAGFGNNSGDAVPQYRKINNKVEVRGLLARTNDLKGVFCNIPAGYRTSSNYYQGFTRGQQSSTAGAVALIYVKANGDMEIVSTVNNTSIWLDGIYWYTD
;
A
#
# COMPACT_ATOMS: atom_id res chain seq x y z
N MET A 1 16.72 -32.15 -11.93
CA MET A 1 16.28 -33.52 -12.26
C MET A 1 15.27 -33.93 -11.18
N VAL A 2 13.99 -34.06 -11.52
CA VAL A 2 12.95 -34.45 -10.53
C VAL A 2 13.05 -35.97 -10.35
N LYS A 3 13.42 -36.41 -9.15
CA LYS A 3 13.50 -37.85 -8.82
C LYS A 3 12.07 -38.32 -8.50
N ILE A 4 11.40 -38.91 -9.48
CA ILE A 4 10.11 -39.58 -9.27
C ILE A 4 10.41 -40.88 -8.51
N VAL A 5 9.99 -40.96 -7.24
CA VAL A 5 10.14 -42.15 -6.40
C VAL A 5 9.10 -43.19 -6.86
N ARG A 6 9.54 -44.40 -7.19
CA ARG A 6 8.64 -45.51 -7.55
C ARG A 6 8.04 -46.07 -6.26
N MET A 7 6.71 -46.12 -6.18
CA MET A 7 5.96 -46.53 -4.98
C MET A 7 5.92 -48.05 -4.76
N SER A 8 6.60 -48.82 -5.61
CA SER A 8 6.79 -50.26 -5.47
C SER A 8 7.98 -50.74 -6.31
N GLU A 9 8.68 -51.76 -5.83
CA GLU A 9 9.69 -52.50 -6.58
C GLU A 9 9.25 -53.97 -6.71
N ASN A 10 9.41 -54.53 -7.91
CA ASN A 10 9.18 -55.96 -8.14
C ASN A 10 10.42 -56.73 -7.67
N LYS A 11 10.22 -57.75 -6.86
CA LYS A 11 11.27 -58.72 -6.55
C LYS A 11 11.60 -59.57 -7.77
N ALA A 12 12.75 -60.23 -7.74
CA ALA A 12 13.17 -61.16 -8.78
C ALA A 12 12.20 -62.35 -9.00
N ASP A 13 11.32 -62.61 -8.01
CA ASP A 13 10.26 -63.62 -8.08
C ASP A 13 8.91 -63.08 -8.61
N GLY A 14 8.85 -61.80 -8.99
CA GLY A 14 7.64 -61.16 -9.51
C GLY A 14 6.64 -60.69 -8.45
N SER A 15 6.93 -60.88 -7.15
CA SER A 15 6.12 -60.31 -6.08
C SER A 15 6.39 -58.81 -5.89
N ILE A 16 5.35 -58.08 -5.46
CA ILE A 16 5.43 -56.65 -5.15
C ILE A 16 5.62 -56.51 -3.63
N GLU A 17 6.66 -55.81 -3.18
CA GLU A 17 6.76 -55.44 -1.76
C GLU A 17 5.66 -54.45 -1.38
N PRO A 18 4.85 -54.72 -0.34
CA PRO A 18 3.92 -53.73 0.18
C PRO A 18 4.72 -52.57 0.77
N PHE A 19 4.42 -51.35 0.31
CA PHE A 19 5.01 -50.14 0.87
C PHE A 19 4.41 -49.86 2.26
N TYR A 20 5.24 -49.97 3.31
CA TYR A 20 4.87 -49.60 4.68
C TYR A 20 5.44 -48.21 5.00
N PRO A 21 4.60 -47.16 5.15
CA PRO A 21 5.07 -45.78 5.37
C PRO A 21 5.95 -45.61 6.61
N GLU A 22 5.73 -46.47 7.62
CA GLU A 22 6.43 -46.45 8.90
C GLU A 22 7.89 -46.94 8.86
N THR A 23 8.29 -47.69 7.82
CA THR A 23 9.68 -48.14 7.62
C THR A 23 10.43 -47.34 6.55
N HIS A 24 9.74 -46.42 5.87
CA HIS A 24 10.29 -45.58 4.80
C HIS A 24 10.16 -44.08 5.13
N ALA A 25 10.54 -43.67 6.35
CA ALA A 25 10.66 -42.25 6.72
C ALA A 25 11.61 -41.47 5.78
N GLU A 26 12.51 -42.19 5.09
CA GLU A 26 13.39 -41.64 4.06
C GLU A 26 12.68 -41.30 2.73
N ALA A 27 11.41 -41.69 2.54
CA ALA A 27 10.62 -41.35 1.35
C ALA A 27 10.23 -39.84 1.29
N VAL A 28 10.51 -39.08 2.35
CA VAL A 28 10.34 -37.62 2.42
C VAL A 28 11.69 -36.90 2.27
N VAL A 29 12.77 -37.60 1.89
CA VAL A 29 14.08 -36.97 1.68
C VAL A 29 14.06 -36.16 0.38
N GLY A 30 14.22 -34.84 0.49
CA GLY A 30 14.29 -33.91 -0.65
C GLY A 30 13.06 -33.03 -0.86
N LEU A 31 12.06 -33.10 0.04
CA LEU A 31 10.95 -32.14 0.07
C LEU A 31 11.26 -30.87 0.88
N ASP A 32 12.30 -30.88 1.71
CA ASP A 32 12.70 -29.70 2.50
C ASP A 32 13.05 -28.51 1.61
N ILE A 33 13.79 -28.74 0.52
CA ILE A 33 14.17 -27.68 -0.43
C ILE A 33 12.96 -27.01 -1.10
N PRO A 34 12.00 -27.74 -1.71
CA PRO A 34 10.81 -27.12 -2.28
C PRO A 34 9.89 -26.51 -1.22
N ILE A 35 9.82 -27.06 -0.01
CA ILE A 35 9.07 -26.48 1.11
C ILE A 35 9.69 -25.17 1.57
N ASP A 36 11.00 -25.11 1.82
CA ASP A 36 11.74 -23.91 2.20
C ASP A 36 11.64 -22.82 1.14
N ALA A 37 11.69 -23.20 -0.14
CA ALA A 37 11.48 -22.29 -1.26
C ALA A 37 10.03 -21.74 -1.29
N ALA A 38 9.03 -22.58 -1.00
CA ALA A 38 7.64 -22.15 -0.92
C ALA A 38 7.39 -21.21 0.28
N VAL A 39 7.93 -21.55 1.45
CA VAL A 39 7.88 -20.72 2.67
C VAL A 39 8.59 -19.38 2.43
N SER A 40 9.76 -19.39 1.81
CA SER A 40 10.52 -18.17 1.50
C SER A 40 9.76 -17.26 0.52
N LYS A 41 9.13 -17.83 -0.52
CA LYS A 41 8.28 -17.07 -1.45
C LYS A 41 7.03 -16.52 -0.77
N ALA A 42 6.38 -17.32 0.08
CA ALA A 42 5.23 -16.86 0.86
C ALA A 42 5.61 -15.71 1.79
N LYS A 43 6.75 -15.83 2.49
CA LYS A 43 7.29 -14.78 3.35
C LYS A 43 7.62 -13.51 2.58
N ALA A 44 8.30 -13.61 1.44
CA ALA A 44 8.60 -12.47 0.59
C ALA A 44 7.34 -11.78 0.06
N TYR A 45 6.31 -12.57 -0.29
CA TYR A 45 5.01 -12.05 -0.71
C TYR A 45 4.30 -11.30 0.43
N THR A 46 4.31 -11.84 1.66
CA THR A 46 3.70 -11.19 2.81
C THR A 46 4.47 -9.94 3.24
N ASP A 47 5.80 -9.98 3.29
CA ASP A 47 6.63 -8.83 3.67
C ASP A 47 6.44 -7.67 2.68
N GLY A 48 6.38 -7.96 1.38
CA GLY A 48 6.07 -6.98 0.34
C GLY A 48 4.64 -6.41 0.45
N LYS A 49 3.66 -7.23 0.87
CA LYS A 49 2.26 -6.80 1.01
C LYS A 49 1.96 -5.95 2.24
N PHE A 50 2.86 -5.88 3.22
CA PHE A 50 2.65 -5.08 4.44
C PHE A 50 3.76 -4.05 4.66
N THR A 51 4.58 -3.77 3.64
CA THR A 51 5.59 -2.71 3.74
C THR A 51 4.88 -1.36 3.93
N ASP A 52 4.97 -0.82 5.14
CA ASP A 52 4.52 0.54 5.50
C ASP A 52 5.73 1.47 5.45
N SER A 53 5.64 2.54 4.66
CA SER A 53 6.68 3.57 4.58
C SER A 53 6.85 4.38 5.87
N GLY A 54 5.91 4.25 6.81
CA GLY A 54 5.71 5.21 7.89
C GLY A 54 5.12 6.53 7.37
N TRP A 55 4.73 7.40 8.29
CA TRP A 55 4.20 8.73 7.96
C TRP A 55 5.33 9.69 7.56
N ILE A 56 5.21 10.25 6.36
CA ILE A 56 6.14 11.20 5.77
C ILE A 56 5.44 12.56 5.67
N ASN A 57 6.11 13.63 6.09
CA ASN A 57 5.57 14.98 5.99
C ASN A 57 5.40 15.40 4.52
N LEU A 58 4.27 16.02 4.21
CA LEU A 58 4.09 16.64 2.89
C LEU A 58 5.01 17.84 2.73
N SER A 59 5.68 17.92 1.59
CA SER A 59 6.43 19.12 1.19
C SER A 59 5.45 20.16 0.63
N LEU A 60 5.01 21.08 1.50
CA LEU A 60 4.01 22.09 1.17
C LEU A 60 4.61 23.26 0.38
N LYS A 61 3.88 23.73 -0.63
CA LYS A 61 4.24 24.93 -1.41
C LYS A 61 3.93 26.21 -0.63
N ALA A 62 4.54 27.32 -1.05
CA ALA A 62 4.32 28.63 -0.44
C ALA A 62 2.82 28.99 -0.38
N GLY A 63 2.40 29.58 0.75
CA GLY A 63 0.99 29.90 1.02
C GLY A 63 0.17 28.75 1.63
N PHE A 64 0.75 27.55 1.72
CA PHE A 64 0.20 26.40 2.44
C PHE A 64 1.08 26.05 3.64
N GLY A 65 0.47 25.50 4.69
CA GLY A 65 1.20 25.20 5.92
C GLY A 65 0.52 24.18 6.82
N ASN A 66 1.09 23.99 8.01
CA ASN A 66 0.39 23.42 9.16
C ASN A 66 0.00 24.58 10.08
N ASN A 67 -1.22 24.56 10.60
CA ASN A 67 -1.66 25.50 11.66
C ASN A 67 -1.69 24.84 13.04
N SER A 68 -1.33 23.55 13.12
CA SER A 68 -1.35 22.76 14.33
C SER A 68 -0.15 21.81 14.32
N GLY A 69 0.64 21.85 15.40
CA GLY A 69 1.76 20.93 15.59
C GLY A 69 1.32 19.47 15.69
N ASP A 70 0.06 19.22 16.04
CA ASP A 70 -0.49 17.88 16.28
C ASP A 70 -1.10 17.26 15.00
N ALA A 71 -1.49 18.08 14.04
CA ALA A 71 -2.17 17.64 12.81
C ALA A 71 -1.34 17.96 11.55
N VAL A 72 -0.06 17.62 11.57
CA VAL A 72 0.86 17.85 10.44
C VAL A 72 0.37 17.11 9.19
N PRO A 73 0.21 17.78 8.03
CA PRO A 73 -0.09 17.14 6.76
C PRO A 73 0.96 16.08 6.37
N GLN A 74 0.53 14.84 6.24
CA GLN A 74 1.40 13.67 6.05
C GLN A 74 0.78 12.67 5.09
N TYR A 75 1.63 11.82 4.50
CA TYR A 75 1.22 10.69 3.70
C TYR A 75 2.03 9.44 4.08
N ARG A 76 1.48 8.26 3.79
CA ARG A 76 2.23 6.99 3.87
C ARG A 76 1.78 6.05 2.77
N LYS A 77 2.62 5.09 2.43
CA LYS A 77 2.31 3.99 1.53
C LYS A 77 2.32 2.69 2.31
N ILE A 78 1.20 1.97 2.26
CA ILE A 78 1.09 0.58 2.73
C ILE A 78 0.80 -0.26 1.51
N ASN A 79 1.76 -1.12 1.14
CA ASN A 79 1.70 -1.87 -0.12
C ASN A 79 1.52 -0.92 -1.32
N ASN A 80 0.45 -1.05 -2.10
CA ASN A 80 0.16 -0.17 -3.25
C ASN A 80 -0.78 0.98 -2.91
N LYS A 81 -1.27 1.06 -1.67
CA LYS A 81 -2.18 2.14 -1.25
C LYS A 81 -1.40 3.25 -0.60
N VAL A 82 -1.56 4.47 -1.11
CA VAL A 82 -1.12 5.68 -0.44
C VAL A 82 -2.32 6.32 0.24
N GLU A 83 -2.13 6.77 1.47
CA GLU A 83 -3.14 7.51 2.22
C GLU A 83 -2.54 8.75 2.85
N VAL A 84 -3.39 9.77 3.02
CA VAL A 84 -3.02 11.11 3.49
C VAL A 84 -3.81 11.44 4.74
N ARG A 85 -3.20 12.22 5.63
CA ARG A 85 -3.80 12.69 6.88
C ARG A 85 -3.36 14.11 7.23
N GLY A 86 -3.99 14.66 8.27
CA GLY A 86 -3.62 15.93 8.87
C GLY A 86 -4.44 17.11 8.37
N LEU A 87 -4.09 18.30 8.84
CA LEU A 87 -4.82 19.53 8.60
C LEU A 87 -4.02 20.50 7.75
N LEU A 88 -4.47 20.73 6.52
CA LEU A 88 -3.86 21.67 5.59
C LEU A 88 -4.33 23.09 5.90
N ALA A 89 -3.41 23.93 6.36
CA ALA A 89 -3.62 25.36 6.45
C ALA A 89 -3.30 26.06 5.13
N ARG A 90 -3.96 27.20 4.91
CA ARG A 90 -3.77 28.02 3.70
C ARG A 90 -4.02 29.49 4.02
N THR A 91 -3.26 30.36 3.38
CA THR A 91 -3.38 31.82 3.55
C THR A 91 -4.45 32.38 2.61
N ASN A 92 -5.31 33.28 3.09
CA ASN A 92 -6.22 34.08 2.24
C ASN A 92 -7.07 33.26 1.23
N ASP A 93 -7.67 32.15 1.67
CA ASP A 93 -8.49 31.25 0.83
C ASP A 93 -7.77 30.70 -0.41
N LEU A 94 -6.43 30.60 -0.35
CA LEU A 94 -5.61 30.11 -1.45
C LEU A 94 -6.08 28.72 -1.91
N LYS A 95 -6.15 28.59 -3.24
CA LYS A 95 -6.45 27.35 -3.97
C LYS A 95 -5.30 27.05 -4.92
N GLY A 96 -5.32 25.89 -5.54
CA GLY A 96 -4.25 25.42 -6.42
C GLY A 96 -3.40 24.31 -5.79
N VAL A 97 -2.28 24.01 -6.45
CA VAL A 97 -1.40 22.90 -6.05
C VAL A 97 -0.71 23.22 -4.73
N PHE A 98 -0.93 22.39 -3.71
CA PHE A 98 -0.35 22.58 -2.37
C PHE A 98 0.85 21.69 -2.09
N CYS A 99 1.01 20.56 -2.78
CA CYS A 99 2.20 19.72 -2.73
C CYS A 99 2.38 18.91 -4.02
N ASN A 100 3.56 18.33 -4.19
CA ASN A 100 3.83 17.31 -5.21
C ASN A 100 4.31 16.02 -4.52
N ILE A 101 3.61 14.93 -4.78
CA ILE A 101 3.93 13.60 -4.29
C ILE A 101 5.11 13.03 -5.08
N PRO A 102 6.18 12.53 -4.42
CA PRO A 102 7.33 11.95 -5.10
C PRO A 102 6.99 10.72 -5.95
N ALA A 103 7.79 10.47 -6.98
CA ALA A 103 7.71 9.23 -7.76
C ALA A 103 7.80 7.99 -6.85
N GLY A 104 7.07 6.93 -7.19
CA GLY A 104 6.90 5.73 -6.33
C GLY A 104 5.72 5.82 -5.36
N TYR A 105 5.19 7.02 -5.11
CA TYR A 105 3.98 7.26 -4.29
C TYR A 105 2.83 7.87 -5.10
N ARG A 106 3.06 8.23 -6.36
CA ARG A 106 2.04 8.84 -7.23
C ARG A 106 0.97 7.82 -7.60
N THR A 107 -0.22 8.33 -7.89
CA THR A 107 -1.27 7.46 -8.40
C THR A 107 -0.93 6.90 -9.78
N SER A 108 -1.34 5.67 -10.04
CA SER A 108 -1.34 5.05 -11.38
C SER A 108 -2.50 5.51 -12.26
N SER A 109 -3.47 6.25 -11.70
CA SER A 109 -4.63 6.74 -12.45
C SER A 109 -4.23 7.81 -13.47
N ASN A 110 -4.77 7.70 -14.69
CA ASN A 110 -4.58 8.66 -15.78
C ASN A 110 -5.56 9.84 -15.74
N TYR A 111 -6.48 9.87 -14.77
CA TYR A 111 -7.43 10.96 -14.57
C TYR A 111 -7.28 11.58 -13.18
N TYR A 112 -7.86 12.77 -12.99
CA TYR A 112 -7.83 13.45 -11.70
C TYR A 112 -8.78 12.77 -10.72
N GLN A 113 -8.23 12.23 -9.62
CA GLN A 113 -9.05 11.64 -8.56
C GLN A 113 -9.52 12.73 -7.61
N GLY A 114 -10.85 12.89 -7.53
CA GLY A 114 -11.49 13.90 -6.70
C GLY A 114 -11.88 13.39 -5.32
N PHE A 115 -11.54 14.17 -4.29
CA PHE A 115 -11.88 13.90 -2.91
C PHE A 115 -12.54 15.13 -2.28
N THR A 116 -13.78 14.97 -1.82
CA THR A 116 -14.49 16.01 -1.06
C THR A 116 -14.15 15.89 0.41
N ARG A 117 -13.58 16.94 0.98
CA ARG A 117 -13.02 16.95 2.33
C ARG A 117 -13.63 18.03 3.20
N GLY A 118 -13.92 17.70 4.46
CA GLY A 118 -14.41 18.67 5.43
C GLY A 118 -13.39 19.78 5.67
N GLN A 119 -13.88 21.01 5.77
CA GLN A 119 -13.11 22.15 6.25
C GLN A 119 -13.25 22.29 7.76
N GLN A 120 -12.25 22.87 8.43
CA GLN A 120 -12.27 23.14 9.87
C GLN A 120 -13.29 24.25 10.15
N SER A 121 -14.56 23.86 10.32
CA SER A 121 -15.71 24.75 10.42
C SER A 121 -16.84 24.05 11.18
N SER A 122 -17.66 24.82 11.90
CA SER A 122 -18.92 24.36 12.49
C SER A 122 -20.11 24.47 11.52
N THR A 123 -19.92 25.11 10.36
CA THR A 123 -20.96 25.24 9.32
C THR A 123 -21.16 23.93 8.59
N ALA A 124 -22.40 23.43 8.54
CA ALA A 124 -22.76 22.27 7.76
C ALA A 124 -22.45 22.49 6.26
N GLY A 125 -21.92 21.45 5.60
CA GLY A 125 -21.56 21.51 4.18
C GLY A 125 -20.27 22.27 3.86
N ALA A 126 -19.50 22.72 4.86
CA ALA A 126 -18.19 23.33 4.63
C ALA A 126 -17.18 22.29 4.13
N VAL A 127 -17.02 22.21 2.81
CA VAL A 127 -16.16 21.22 2.14
C VAL A 127 -15.22 21.85 1.12
N ALA A 128 -14.14 21.15 0.85
CA ALA A 128 -13.19 21.42 -0.21
C ALA A 128 -13.14 20.25 -1.18
N LEU A 129 -12.97 20.53 -2.48
CA LEU A 129 -12.63 19.52 -3.47
C LEU A 129 -11.12 19.51 -3.70
N ILE A 130 -10.50 18.35 -3.49
CA ILE A 130 -9.08 18.13 -3.73
C ILE A 130 -8.91 17.15 -4.89
N TYR A 131 -8.05 17.48 -5.85
CA TYR A 131 -7.63 16.57 -6.92
C TYR A 131 -6.24 16.01 -6.64
N VAL A 132 -6.10 14.71 -6.89
CA VAL A 132 -4.81 14.01 -7.00
C VAL A 132 -4.56 13.71 -8.47
N LYS A 133 -3.44 14.20 -9.00
CA LYS A 133 -3.06 14.08 -10.41
C LYS A 133 -1.96 13.04 -10.62
N ALA A 134 -1.90 12.46 -11.83
CA ALA A 134 -0.88 11.47 -12.21
C ALA A 134 0.58 11.97 -12.05
N ASN A 135 0.81 13.27 -12.25
CA ASN A 135 2.12 13.90 -12.07
C ASN A 135 2.53 14.08 -10.59
N GLY A 136 1.67 13.66 -9.65
CA GLY A 136 1.87 13.77 -8.22
C GLY A 136 1.33 15.05 -7.60
N ASP A 137 0.83 16.01 -8.37
CA ASP A 137 0.27 17.22 -7.79
C ASP A 137 -1.02 16.91 -7.02
N MET A 138 -1.09 17.43 -5.80
CA MET A 138 -2.34 17.55 -5.06
C MET A 138 -2.81 19.00 -5.09
N GLU A 139 -4.04 19.22 -5.51
CA GLU A 139 -4.59 20.54 -5.78
C GLU A 139 -5.92 20.77 -5.08
N ILE A 140 -6.07 21.91 -4.42
CA ILE A 140 -7.38 22.39 -3.97
C ILE A 140 -8.06 23.05 -5.17
N VAL A 141 -9.18 22.50 -5.61
CA VAL A 141 -9.93 22.97 -6.78
C VAL A 141 -11.03 23.94 -6.37
N SER A 142 -11.72 23.63 -5.28
CA SER A 142 -12.81 24.47 -4.75
C SER A 142 -12.90 24.36 -3.24
N THR A 143 -13.45 25.39 -2.60
CA THR A 143 -13.72 25.47 -1.16
C THR A 143 -14.98 26.29 -0.91
N VAL A 144 -15.68 25.98 0.17
CA VAL A 144 -16.87 26.74 0.61
C VAL A 144 -16.46 27.91 1.50
N ASN A 145 -15.53 27.69 2.43
CA ASN A 145 -15.10 28.68 3.43
C ASN A 145 -13.61 28.98 3.34
N ASN A 146 -13.15 30.12 3.89
CA ASN A 146 -11.73 30.41 4.09
C ASN A 146 -11.22 29.80 5.40
N THR A 147 -11.17 28.47 5.46
CA THR A 147 -10.59 27.74 6.60
C THR A 147 -9.71 26.57 6.14
N SER A 148 -8.96 26.00 7.09
CA SER A 148 -8.12 24.81 6.92
C SER A 148 -8.93 23.59 6.47
N ILE A 149 -8.27 22.60 5.85
CA ILE A 149 -8.91 21.44 5.23
C ILE A 149 -8.35 20.14 5.82
N TRP A 150 -9.22 19.22 6.23
CA TRP A 150 -8.80 17.88 6.69
C TRP A 150 -8.41 16.98 5.51
N LEU A 151 -7.28 16.27 5.63
CA LEU A 151 -6.78 15.37 4.57
C LEU A 151 -7.01 13.88 4.86
N ASP A 152 -7.43 13.50 6.07
CA ASP A 152 -7.74 12.14 6.56
C ASP A 152 -8.77 11.32 5.77
N GLY A 153 -8.34 10.40 4.91
CA GLY A 153 -9.26 9.63 4.05
C GLY A 153 -9.18 9.98 2.56
N ILE A 154 -8.21 10.82 2.17
CA ILE A 154 -7.72 10.83 0.80
C ILE A 154 -6.80 9.62 0.68
N TYR A 155 -7.03 8.80 -0.34
CA TYR A 155 -6.17 7.67 -0.64
C TYR A 155 -6.21 7.36 -2.13
N TRP A 156 -5.17 6.69 -2.62
CA TRP A 156 -5.12 6.20 -3.99
C TRP A 156 -4.22 4.98 -4.09
N TYR A 157 -4.24 4.33 -5.25
CA TYR A 157 -3.38 3.20 -5.57
C TYR A 157 -2.26 3.60 -6.54
N THR A 158 -1.11 2.93 -6.43
CA THR A 158 0.11 3.20 -7.21
C THR A 158 0.41 2.15 -8.29
N ASP A 159 -0.40 1.11 -8.40
CA ASP A 159 -0.26 -0.03 -9.32
C ASP A 159 -1.16 0.05 -10.56
#